data_AF-A0AAD7APQ2-F1
#
_entry.id   AF-A0AAD7APQ2-F1
#
_cell.length_a   1.000
_cell.length_b   1.000
_cell.length_c   1.000
_cell.angle_alpha   90.00
_cell.angle_beta   90.00
_cell.angle_gamma   90.00
#
_symmetry.space_group_name_H-M   'P 1'
#
loop_
_entity.id
_entity.type
_entity.pdbx_description
1 polymer ?
#
loop_
_entity_poly.entity_id
_entity_poly.type
_entity_poly.pdbx_seq_one_letter_code
_entity_poly.pdbx_strand_id
1 'polypeptide(L)'
;MSVLVDDSDPLVQYNPPGNWTNNGKPPEFNTTTHASKTWGDTATLVFEGTSIGVYGTLAPSTAQLRLNFSIDGTDFGSYNARVVPRATRHQLLWTSPVFEEASHRLVITLDSDPASPNRSCFLDYFVYKTSTQEEGSKTLDTAAIVGGAVGGVITLALISALMLIRRRRARARHNDIQVQN
;
A
#
# COMPACT_ATOMS: atom_id res chain seq x y z
N MET A 1 2.08 -1.83 -2.59
CA MET A 1 1.06 -0.76 -2.74
C MET A 1 1.56 0.52 -2.07
N SER A 2 0.96 1.69 -2.32
CA SER A 2 1.27 2.93 -1.57
C SER A 2 0.10 3.29 -0.66
N VAL A 3 0.39 3.70 0.57
CA VAL A 3 -0.58 4.19 1.55
C VAL A 3 -0.23 5.64 1.89
N LEU A 4 -1.24 6.51 1.90
CA LEU A 4 -1.10 7.91 2.26
C LEU A 4 -1.69 8.13 3.66
N VAL A 5 -0.95 8.80 4.53
CA VAL A 5 -1.38 9.19 5.88
C VAL A 5 -1.36 10.72 5.96
N ASP A 6 -2.52 11.30 6.26
CA ASP A 6 -2.68 12.74 6.46
C ASP A 6 -1.94 13.20 7.72
N ASP A 7 -1.47 14.45 7.78
CA ASP A 7 -0.89 15.00 9.00
C ASP A 7 -1.88 15.03 10.18
N SER A 8 -3.18 15.16 9.91
CA SER A 8 -4.23 15.15 10.94
C SER A 8 -4.72 13.74 11.28
N ASP A 9 -4.14 12.69 10.69
CA ASP A 9 -4.47 11.31 11.04
C ASP A 9 -4.07 11.02 12.51
N PRO A 10 -4.93 10.38 13.32
CA PRO A 10 -4.61 10.08 14.72
C PRO A 10 -3.42 9.13 14.92
N LEU A 11 -2.93 8.47 13.87
CA LEU A 11 -1.68 7.71 13.90
C LEU A 11 -0.44 8.60 14.01
N VAL A 12 -0.55 9.89 13.63
CA VAL A 12 0.53 10.86 13.76
C VAL A 12 0.50 11.48 15.16
N GLN A 13 1.57 11.27 15.92
CA GLN A 13 1.70 11.76 17.29
C GLN A 13 2.65 12.95 17.34
N TYR A 14 2.17 14.06 17.89
CA TYR A 14 2.91 15.31 18.04
C TYR A 14 3.32 15.54 19.49
N ASN A 15 4.59 15.80 19.73
CA ASN A 15 5.14 15.98 21.07
C ASN A 15 6.07 17.22 21.14
N PRO A 16 6.02 18.00 22.23
CA PRO A 16 5.02 17.92 23.30
C PRO A 16 3.62 18.33 22.79
N PRO A 17 2.54 17.82 23.40
CA PRO A 17 1.18 18.23 23.04
C PRO A 17 1.01 19.75 23.13
N GLY A 18 0.38 20.34 22.12
CA GLY A 18 0.08 21.77 22.06
C GLY A 18 1.16 22.67 21.46
N ASN A 19 2.39 22.18 21.26
CA ASN A 19 3.40 22.95 20.52
C ASN A 19 3.19 22.88 19.00
N TRP A 20 2.58 21.80 18.52
CA TRP A 20 2.18 21.66 17.13
C TRP A 20 0.78 22.25 16.94
N THR A 21 0.66 23.14 15.96
CA THR A 21 -0.58 23.84 15.65
C THR A 21 -1.13 23.36 14.32
N ASN A 22 -2.41 23.00 14.32
CA ASN A 22 -3.12 22.72 13.09
C ASN A 22 -3.26 24.02 12.27
N ASN A 23 -2.96 23.92 11.00
CA ASN A 23 -3.00 24.99 10.01
C ASN A 23 -3.44 24.34 8.68
N GLY A 24 -3.22 25.02 7.58
CA GLY A 24 -3.50 24.50 6.25
C GLY A 24 -4.59 25.29 5.54
N LYS A 25 -4.54 25.22 4.21
CA LYS A 25 -5.38 25.88 3.23
C LYS A 25 -5.14 25.24 1.87
N PRO A 26 -6.05 25.39 0.90
CA PRO A 26 -5.78 24.93 -0.44
C PRO A 26 -4.45 25.50 -1.00
N PRO A 27 -3.67 24.69 -1.75
CA PRO A 27 -3.89 23.28 -2.10
C PRO A 27 -3.23 22.24 -1.16
N GLU A 28 -2.91 22.50 0.11
CA GLU A 28 -2.39 21.44 1.02
C GLU A 28 -3.35 20.22 1.07
N PHE A 29 -2.81 19.02 1.32
CA PHE A 29 -3.61 17.80 1.30
C PHE A 29 -4.64 17.86 2.42
N ASN A 30 -5.90 17.52 2.10
CA ASN A 30 -7.07 17.78 2.95
C ASN A 30 -7.17 19.19 3.56
N THR A 31 -6.45 20.16 2.98
CA THR A 31 -6.33 21.53 3.49
C THR A 31 -5.77 21.61 4.92
N THR A 32 -5.00 20.62 5.35
CA THR A 32 -4.40 20.54 6.69
C THR A 32 -2.88 20.61 6.61
N THR A 33 -2.27 21.13 7.68
CA THR A 33 -0.87 20.95 8.01
C THR A 33 -0.71 21.00 9.53
N HIS A 34 0.29 20.31 10.07
CA HIS A 34 0.72 20.49 11.45
C HIS A 34 2.05 21.22 11.46
N ALA A 35 2.03 22.38 12.12
CA ALA A 35 3.15 23.30 12.13
C ALA A 35 3.74 23.46 13.52
N SER A 36 5.06 23.41 13.59
CA SER A 36 5.83 23.80 14.77
C SER A 36 7.03 24.65 14.36
N LYS A 37 7.51 25.48 15.28
CA LYS A 37 8.72 26.30 15.18
C LYS A 37 9.64 26.14 16.40
N THR A 38 9.34 25.19 17.28
CA THR A 38 10.05 25.00 18.54
C THR A 38 11.08 23.89 18.37
N TRP A 39 12.32 24.18 18.74
CA TRP A 39 13.39 23.20 18.69
C TRP A 39 13.14 22.04 19.66
N GLY A 40 13.43 20.82 19.21
CA GLY A 40 13.22 19.59 19.98
C GLY A 40 11.81 19.02 19.89
N ASP A 41 10.86 19.74 19.28
CA ASP A 41 9.54 19.19 18.99
C ASP A 41 9.64 18.03 18.01
N THR A 42 8.79 17.02 18.22
CA THR A 42 8.77 15.80 17.41
C THR A 42 7.40 15.48 16.83
N ALA A 43 7.41 14.87 15.65
CA ALA A 43 6.26 14.18 15.05
C ALA A 43 6.64 12.71 14.84
N THR A 44 5.78 11.79 15.25
CA THR A 44 6.02 10.34 15.21
C THR A 44 4.91 9.65 14.43
N LEU A 45 5.28 8.71 13.56
CA LEU A 45 4.35 7.84 12.85
C LEU A 45 4.85 6.40 12.90
N VAL A 46 3.97 5.49 13.31
CA VAL A 46 4.18 4.04 13.15
C VAL A 46 3.53 3.61 11.85
N PHE A 47 4.27 2.93 10.99
CA PHE A 47 3.79 2.44 9.69
C PHE A 47 4.22 1.00 9.47
N GLU A 48 3.45 0.25 8.71
CA GLU A 48 3.80 -1.11 8.27
C GLU A 48 4.15 -1.05 6.79
N GLY A 49 5.41 -1.29 6.43
CA GLY A 49 5.85 -1.16 5.05
C GLY A 49 7.35 -1.31 4.85
N THR A 50 7.80 -0.91 3.66
CA THR A 50 9.19 -1.04 3.16
C THR A 50 9.87 0.30 2.92
N SER A 51 9.13 1.42 2.84
CA SER A 51 9.74 2.75 2.70
C SER A 51 8.72 3.83 3.06
N ILE A 52 9.18 5.01 3.47
CA ILE A 52 8.31 6.15 3.77
C ILE A 52 8.88 7.46 3.22
N GLY A 53 8.01 8.29 2.64
CA GLY A 53 8.28 9.68 2.26
C GLY A 53 7.50 10.65 3.13
N VAL A 54 8.14 11.76 3.50
CA VAL A 54 7.59 12.84 4.30
C VAL A 54 7.39 14.06 3.42
N TYR A 55 6.17 14.59 3.39
CA TYR A 55 5.79 15.72 2.57
C TYR A 55 5.32 16.89 3.42
N GLY A 56 5.59 18.11 2.93
CA GLY A 56 5.23 19.32 3.65
C GLY A 56 5.20 20.57 2.79
N THR A 57 5.00 21.69 3.47
CA THR A 57 4.98 23.02 2.86
C THR A 57 6.21 23.82 3.26
N LEU A 58 6.94 24.33 2.26
CA LEU A 58 8.01 25.29 2.48
C LEU A 58 7.41 26.70 2.38
N ALA A 59 7.23 27.35 3.52
CA ALA A 59 6.83 28.75 3.57
C ALA A 59 7.99 29.69 3.20
N PRO A 60 7.71 30.89 2.65
CA PRO A 60 8.74 31.90 2.40
C PRO A 60 9.43 32.30 3.70
N SER A 61 10.74 32.16 3.75
CA SER A 61 11.54 32.55 4.91
C SER A 61 13.00 32.65 4.52
N THR A 62 13.73 33.58 5.14
CA THR A 62 15.19 33.70 5.04
C THR A 62 15.92 32.87 6.09
N ALA A 63 15.21 32.36 7.10
CA ALA A 63 15.77 31.52 8.15
C ALA A 63 15.94 30.07 7.65
N GLN A 64 16.92 29.37 8.22
CA GLN A 64 17.08 27.94 7.98
C GLN A 64 16.08 27.16 8.83
N LEU A 65 15.64 26.02 8.31
CA LEU A 65 14.90 25.01 9.06
C LEU A 65 15.61 23.69 8.79
N ARG A 66 15.95 22.97 9.86
CA ARG A 66 16.54 21.63 9.78
C ARG A 66 15.64 20.64 10.50
N LEU A 67 15.43 19.49 9.85
CA LEU A 67 14.67 18.36 10.38
C LEU A 67 15.59 17.15 10.44
N ASN A 68 15.56 16.39 11.52
CA ASN A 68 16.26 15.11 11.60
C ASN A 68 15.25 13.96 11.57
N PHE A 69 15.65 12.84 10.97
CA PHE A 69 14.78 11.67 10.77
C PHE A 69 15.43 10.45 11.35
N SER A 70 14.72 9.75 12.23
CA SER A 70 15.11 8.42 12.68
C SER A 70 14.02 7.40 12.40
N ILE A 71 14.44 6.19 12.04
CA ILE A 71 13.55 5.03 11.93
C ILE A 71 14.06 3.96 12.88
N ASP A 72 13.16 3.48 13.75
CA ASP A 72 13.45 2.44 14.75
C ASP A 72 14.63 2.78 15.67
N GLY A 73 14.82 4.08 15.93
CA GLY A 73 15.92 4.60 16.74
C GLY A 73 17.25 4.76 16.00
N THR A 74 17.32 4.39 14.72
CA THR A 74 18.49 4.64 13.86
C THR A 74 18.36 6.01 13.21
N ASP A 75 19.38 6.87 13.36
CA ASP A 75 19.44 8.18 12.71
C ASP A 75 19.77 8.05 11.23
N PHE A 76 18.98 8.72 10.38
CA PHE A 76 19.20 8.81 8.93
C PHE A 76 19.60 10.22 8.48
N GLY A 77 19.95 11.07 9.44
CA GLY A 77 20.52 12.39 9.19
C GLY A 77 19.47 13.49 9.05
N SER A 78 19.91 14.60 8.45
CA SER A 78 19.17 15.85 8.45
C SER A 78 18.75 16.31 7.07
N TYR A 79 17.57 16.91 7.00
CA TYR A 79 17.10 17.70 5.87
C TYR A 79 17.24 19.19 6.21
N ASN A 80 17.89 19.94 5.34
CA ASN A 80 17.93 21.40 5.42
C ASN A 80 16.94 21.99 4.42
N ALA A 81 15.91 22.64 4.94
CA ALA A 81 14.83 23.21 4.15
C ALA A 81 15.33 24.36 3.28
N ARG A 82 15.15 24.22 1.97
CA ARG A 82 15.48 25.27 1.00
C ARG A 82 14.73 26.56 1.32
N VAL A 83 15.42 27.70 1.22
CA VAL A 83 14.80 29.02 1.22
C VAL A 83 14.08 29.24 -0.11
N VAL A 84 12.78 29.50 -0.04
CA VAL A 84 11.91 29.73 -1.20
C VAL A 84 11.30 31.12 -1.15
N PRO A 85 11.12 31.82 -2.29
CA PRO A 85 10.54 33.16 -2.31
C PRO A 85 9.00 33.15 -2.21
N ARG A 86 8.38 31.99 -2.45
CA ARG A 86 6.93 31.75 -2.41
C ARG A 86 6.67 30.40 -1.76
N ALA A 87 5.50 30.24 -1.14
CA ALA A 87 5.11 28.99 -0.53
C ALA A 87 5.06 27.88 -1.59
N THR A 88 5.78 26.79 -1.36
CA THR A 88 5.71 25.57 -2.18
C THR A 88 5.14 24.43 -1.33
N ARG A 89 4.14 23.73 -1.87
CA ARG A 89 3.36 22.70 -1.15
C ARG A 89 3.65 21.32 -1.73
N HIS A 90 3.28 20.27 -1.01
CA HIS A 90 3.54 18.88 -1.40
C HIS A 90 5.02 18.61 -1.71
N GLN A 91 5.90 19.29 -0.98
CA GLN A 91 7.34 19.15 -1.18
C GLN A 91 7.80 17.90 -0.46
N LEU A 92 8.50 17.02 -1.18
CA LEU A 92 9.22 15.92 -0.55
C LEU A 92 10.34 16.52 0.32
N LEU A 93 10.19 16.37 1.64
CA LEU A 93 11.18 16.82 2.61
C LEU A 93 12.24 15.73 2.82
N TRP A 94 11.80 14.48 2.91
CA TRP A 94 12.70 13.35 3.13
C TRP A 94 12.07 12.04 2.66
N THR A 95 12.90 11.08 2.29
CA THR A 95 12.50 9.70 2.02
C THR A 95 13.47 8.75 2.68
N SER A 96 12.95 7.65 3.22
CA SER A 96 13.77 6.58 3.75
C SER A 96 14.44 5.78 2.62
N PRO A 97 15.50 5.01 2.95
CA PRO A 97 15.86 3.82 2.18
C PRO A 97 14.72 2.79 2.14
N VAL A 98 14.94 1.71 1.41
CA VAL A 98 14.05 0.54 1.41
C VAL A 98 14.46 -0.40 2.54
N PHE A 99 13.48 -0.88 3.29
CA PHE A 99 13.58 -1.85 4.37
C PHE A 99 12.80 -3.12 4.00
N GLU A 100 12.96 -4.16 4.83
CA GLU A 100 12.08 -5.33 4.82
C GLU A 100 10.66 -4.93 5.22
N GLU A 101 9.66 -5.70 4.79
CA GLU A 101 8.27 -5.47 5.22
C GLU A 101 8.14 -5.72 6.73
N ALA A 102 7.98 -4.65 7.50
CA ALA A 102 7.79 -4.73 8.94
C ALA A 102 7.04 -3.49 9.46
N SER A 103 6.73 -3.52 10.76
CA SER A 103 6.31 -2.32 11.48
C SER A 103 7.54 -1.48 11.84
N HIS A 104 7.50 -0.21 11.44
CA HIS A 104 8.57 0.76 11.63
C HIS A 104 8.04 2.00 12.34
N ARG A 105 8.89 2.66 13.12
CA ARG A 105 8.58 3.93 13.79
C ARG A 105 9.46 5.05 13.25
N LEU A 106 8.86 5.94 12.47
CA LEU A 106 9.46 7.20 12.05
C LEU A 106 9.34 8.23 13.16
N VAL A 107 10.45 8.90 13.49
CA VAL A 107 10.47 10.10 14.34
C VAL A 107 11.14 11.23 13.58
N ILE A 108 10.41 12.34 13.41
CA ILE A 108 10.90 13.60 12.86
C ILE A 108 11.16 14.54 14.03
N THR A 109 12.35 15.12 14.09
CA THR A 109 12.71 16.10 15.11
C THR A 109 13.00 17.44 14.46
N LEU A 110 12.36 18.50 14.96
CA LEU A 110 12.74 19.87 14.60
C LEU A 110 14.08 20.18 15.25
N ASP A 111 15.12 20.28 14.42
CA ASP A 111 16.50 20.50 14.84
C ASP A 111 17.01 21.86 14.31
N SER A 112 16.24 22.92 14.54
CA SER A 112 16.59 24.25 14.02
C SER A 112 17.83 24.84 14.71
N ASP A 113 18.76 25.32 13.90
CA ASP A 113 19.98 26.01 14.30
C ASP A 113 19.68 27.21 15.22
N PRO A 114 20.38 27.36 16.37
CA PRO A 114 20.25 28.54 17.23
C PRO A 114 20.50 29.87 16.49
N ALA A 115 21.20 29.86 15.35
CA ALA A 115 21.40 31.04 14.50
C ALA A 115 20.21 31.39 13.59
N SER A 116 19.17 30.55 13.50
CA SER A 116 17.99 30.76 12.65
C SER A 116 16.68 30.70 13.45
N PRO A 117 16.43 31.65 14.37
CA PRO A 117 15.18 31.67 15.09
C PRO A 117 14.00 31.95 14.14
N ASN A 118 12.87 31.27 14.34
CA ASN A 118 11.55 31.57 13.78
C ASN A 118 11.19 31.04 12.37
N ARG A 119 11.75 29.93 11.88
CA ARG A 119 11.14 29.23 10.73
C ARG A 119 10.30 28.04 11.17
N SER A 120 9.00 28.08 10.88
CA SER A 120 8.11 26.95 11.11
C SER A 120 8.34 25.83 10.08
N CYS A 121 8.33 24.59 10.57
CA CYS A 121 8.02 23.40 9.79
C CYS A 121 6.51 23.33 9.54
N PHE A 122 6.10 22.81 8.38
CA PHE A 122 4.71 22.50 8.06
C PHE A 122 4.66 21.10 7.46
N LEU A 123 4.28 20.10 8.25
CA LEU A 123 4.06 18.73 7.77
C LEU A 123 2.66 18.65 7.16
N ASP A 124 2.52 17.96 6.02
CA ASP A 124 1.30 17.90 5.21
C ASP A 124 0.79 16.45 5.12
N TYR A 125 1.64 15.52 4.67
CA TYR A 125 1.26 14.10 4.65
C TYR A 125 2.48 13.19 4.55
N PHE A 126 2.25 11.90 4.71
CA PHE A 126 3.22 10.83 4.59
C PHE A 126 2.76 9.85 3.52
N VAL A 127 3.70 9.24 2.80
CA VAL A 127 3.40 8.15 1.87
C VAL A 127 4.35 7.01 2.15
N TYR A 128 3.83 5.86 2.58
CA TYR A 128 4.63 4.66 2.74
C TYR A 128 4.25 3.58 1.72
N LYS A 129 5.20 2.70 1.43
CA LYS A 129 5.01 1.58 0.50
C LYS A 129 4.92 0.27 1.27
N THR A 130 4.06 -0.61 0.81
CA THR A 130 3.97 -2.01 1.25
C THR A 130 4.39 -2.93 0.11
N SER A 131 4.92 -4.09 0.45
CA SER A 131 5.08 -5.21 -0.47
C SER A 131 3.70 -5.61 -0.99
N THR A 132 3.60 -5.74 -2.30
CA THR A 132 2.42 -6.37 -2.89
C THR A 132 2.63 -7.87 -2.67
N GLN A 133 1.93 -8.48 -1.71
CA GLN A 133 1.66 -9.91 -1.85
C GLN A 133 0.77 -10.00 -3.09
N GLU A 134 1.35 -10.41 -4.21
CA GLU A 134 0.53 -10.94 -5.29
C GLU A 134 -0.28 -12.07 -4.64
N GLU A 135 -1.58 -11.82 -4.40
CA GLU A 135 -2.53 -12.91 -4.26
C GLU A 135 -2.29 -13.76 -5.49
N GLY A 136 -1.61 -14.90 -5.30
CA GLY A 136 -1.31 -15.81 -6.38
C GLY A 136 -2.60 -16.06 -7.09
N SER A 137 -2.76 -15.47 -8.28
CA SER A 137 -3.88 -15.78 -9.12
C SER A 137 -3.82 -17.29 -9.22
N LYS A 138 -4.80 -18.00 -8.66
CA LYS A 138 -5.02 -19.37 -9.07
C LYS A 138 -5.37 -19.23 -10.53
N THR A 139 -4.37 -19.25 -11.39
CA THR A 139 -4.52 -19.58 -12.79
C THR A 139 -5.26 -20.89 -12.72
N LEU A 140 -6.57 -20.85 -12.93
CA LEU A 140 -7.32 -22.07 -13.16
C LEU A 140 -6.59 -22.69 -14.34
N ASP A 141 -5.86 -23.77 -14.07
CA ASP A 141 -5.09 -24.46 -15.09
C ASP A 141 -6.05 -24.68 -16.24
N THR A 142 -5.83 -23.99 -17.35
CA THR A 142 -6.65 -24.13 -18.56
C THR A 142 -6.71 -25.62 -18.95
N ALA A 143 -5.67 -26.38 -18.61
CA ALA A 143 -5.61 -27.84 -18.70
C ALA A 143 -6.67 -28.59 -17.87
N ALA A 144 -7.01 -28.14 -16.66
CA ALA A 144 -8.03 -28.77 -15.81
C ALA A 144 -9.45 -28.57 -16.38
N ILE A 145 -9.75 -27.40 -16.94
CA ILE A 145 -11.04 -27.11 -17.58
C ILE A 145 -11.18 -27.91 -18.88
N VAL A 146 -10.12 -27.98 -19.69
CA VAL A 146 -10.14 -28.72 -20.96
C VAL A 146 -10.18 -30.24 -20.74
N GLY A 147 -9.47 -30.76 -19.73
CA GLY A 147 -9.47 -32.19 -19.39
C GLY A 147 -10.84 -32.73 -18.97
N GLY A 148 -11.59 -31.95 -18.18
CA GLY A 148 -12.94 -32.33 -17.73
C GLY A 148 -13.97 -32.41 -18.88
N ALA A 149 -13.95 -31.45 -19.80
CA ALA A 149 -14.92 -31.40 -20.91
C ALA A 149 -14.70 -32.55 -21.91
N VAL A 150 -13.45 -32.81 -22.31
CA VAL A 150 -13.15 -33.86 -23.30
C VAL A 150 -13.38 -35.25 -22.69
N GLY A 151 -13.02 -35.46 -21.43
CA GLY A 151 -13.26 -36.72 -20.73
C GLY A 151 -14.76 -37.04 -20.55
N GLY A 152 -15.57 -36.03 -20.24
CA GLY A 152 -17.03 -36.19 -20.10
C GLY A 152 -17.72 -36.62 -21.41
N VAL A 153 -17.32 -36.05 -22.55
CA VAL A 153 -17.91 -36.40 -23.85
C VAL A 153 -17.56 -37.82 -24.26
N ILE A 154 -16.30 -38.24 -24.08
CA ILE A 154 -15.86 -39.60 -24.43
C ILE A 154 -16.55 -40.64 -23.55
N THR A 155 -16.67 -40.39 -22.24
CA THR A 155 -17.34 -41.32 -21.33
C THR A 155 -18.83 -41.47 -21.64
N LEU A 156 -19.54 -40.38 -21.95
CA LEU A 156 -20.94 -40.42 -22.37
C LEU A 156 -21.15 -41.16 -23.70
N ALA A 157 -20.24 -40.99 -24.66
CA ALA A 157 -20.27 -41.69 -25.94
C ALA A 157 -20.06 -43.22 -25.76
N LEU A 158 -19.15 -43.63 -24.88
CA LEU A 158 -18.90 -45.03 -24.59
C LEU A 158 -20.08 -45.68 -23.86
N ILE A 159 -20.68 -44.99 -22.89
CA ILE A 159 -21.85 -45.47 -22.15
C ILE A 159 -23.06 -45.65 -23.09
N SER A 160 -23.31 -44.67 -23.96
CA SER A 160 -24.42 -44.74 -24.92
C SER A 160 -24.21 -45.85 -25.96
N ALA A 161 -23.00 -46.03 -26.48
CA ALA A 161 -22.67 -47.15 -27.37
C ALA A 161 -22.90 -48.52 -26.70
N LEU A 162 -22.47 -48.67 -25.44
CA LEU A 162 -22.66 -49.91 -24.68
C LEU A 162 -24.15 -50.22 -24.47
N MET A 163 -24.97 -49.21 -24.15
CA MET A 163 -26.42 -49.36 -24.01
C MET A 163 -27.08 -49.79 -25.33
N LEU A 164 -26.68 -49.21 -26.46
CA LEU A 164 -27.20 -49.57 -27.77
C LEU A 164 -26.85 -51.02 -28.16
N ILE A 165 -25.61 -51.46 -27.90
CA ILE A 165 -25.19 -52.85 -28.16
C ILE A 165 -26.01 -53.83 -27.31
N ARG A 166 -26.21 -53.53 -26.01
CA ARG A 166 -27.04 -54.36 -25.13
C ARG A 166 -28.48 -54.44 -25.62
N ARG A 167 -29.07 -53.32 -26.04
CA ARG A 167 -30.42 -53.27 -26.61
C ARG A 167 -30.55 -54.09 -27.91
N ARG A 168 -29.57 -54.01 -28.81
CA ARG A 168 -29.56 -54.80 -30.05
C ARG A 168 -29.45 -56.30 -29.77
N ARG A 169 -28.58 -56.70 -28.82
CA ARG A 169 -28.43 -58.11 -28.41
C ARG A 169 -29.71 -58.66 -27.75
N ALA A 170 -30.41 -57.86 -26.95
CA ALA A 170 -31.68 -58.28 -26.34
C ALA A 170 -32.80 -58.49 -27.37
N ARG A 171 -32.89 -57.63 -28.41
CA ARG A 171 -33.88 -57.76 -29.48
C ARG A 171 -33.64 -58.96 -30.38
N ALA A 172 -32.39 -59.29 -30.69
CA ALA A 172 -32.06 -60.48 -31.49
C ALA A 172 -32.52 -61.78 -30.78
N ARG A 173 -32.34 -61.87 -29.46
CA ARG A 173 -32.78 -63.04 -28.67
C ARG A 173 -34.30 -63.20 -28.61
N HIS A 174 -35.08 -62.12 -28.71
CA HIS A 174 -36.54 -62.21 -28.70
C HIS A 174 -37.09 -62.71 -30.05
N ASN A 175 -36.45 -62.34 -31.16
CA ASN A 175 -36.85 -62.82 -32.49
C ASN A 175 -36.54 -64.30 -32.70
N ASP A 176 -35.42 -64.82 -32.18
CA ASP A 176 -35.10 -66.26 -32.29
C ASP A 176 -36.11 -67.15 -31.53
N ILE A 177 -36.70 -66.67 -30.44
CA ILE A 177 -37.67 -67.41 -29.62
C ILE A 177 -39.06 -67.47 -30.31
N GLN A 178 -39.37 -66.51 -31.18
CA GLN A 178 -40.66 -66.47 -31.91
C GLN A 178 -40.66 -67.27 -33.22
N VAL A 179 -39.50 -67.71 -33.72
CA VAL A 179 -39.37 -68.48 -34.97
C VAL A 179 -39.40 -70.01 -34.74
N GLN A 180 -39.37 -70.47 -33.49
CA GLN A 180 -39.38 -71.89 -33.13
C GLN A 180 -40.75 -72.45 -32.66
N ASN A 181 -41.84 -71.72 -32.81
CA ASN A 181 -43.21 -72.22 -32.55
C ASN A 181 -44.07 -72.25 -33.82
#